data_AF-A0A820JKQ1-F1
#
_entry.id   AF-A0A820JKQ1-F1
#
_cell.length_a   1.000
_cell.length_b   1.000
_cell.length_c   1.000
_cell.angle_alpha   90.00
_cell.angle_beta   90.00
_cell.angle_gamma   90.00
#
_symmetry.space_group_name_H-M   'P 1'
#
loop_
_entity.id
_entity.type
_entity.pdbx_description
1 polymer ?
#
loop_
_entity_poly.entity_id
_entity_poly.type
_entity_poly.pdbx_seq_one_letter_code
_entity_poly.pdbx_strand_id
1 'polypeptide(L)'
;MEVTPTEVRNDSTSTPTINSRSVRQRITSPVVCKVCGSSAQYSYYGAIVPLKCKSGDHCEINVYNRRICPSCRLAKCFASGMTVEMIRSSRANQTMINRKKKAASTA
;
A
#
# COMPACT_ATOMS: atom_id res chain seq x y z
N MET A 1 24.25 -20.27 -37.99
CA MET A 1 23.05 -19.85 -37.25
C MET A 1 23.53 -19.52 -35.85
N GLU A 2 24.05 -18.31 -35.65
CA GLU A 2 24.52 -17.84 -34.35
C GLU A 2 23.53 -16.79 -33.87
N VAL A 3 22.94 -17.01 -32.70
CA VAL A 3 22.01 -16.10 -32.06
C VAL A 3 22.43 -15.91 -30.60
N THR A 4 22.92 -14.72 -30.29
CA THR A 4 23.00 -14.10 -28.96
C THR A 4 22.98 -12.58 -29.15
N PRO A 5 22.62 -11.75 -28.16
CA PRO A 5 21.78 -11.97 -26.96
C PRO A 5 20.64 -10.93 -26.88
N THR A 6 19.46 -11.29 -26.36
CA THR A 6 18.43 -10.29 -26.04
C THR A 6 18.68 -9.75 -24.64
N GLU A 7 19.31 -8.59 -24.55
CA GLU A 7 19.53 -7.86 -23.31
C GLU A 7 18.19 -7.48 -22.66
N VAL A 8 17.96 -7.94 -21.43
CA VAL A 8 16.83 -7.50 -20.60
C VAL A 8 17.14 -6.09 -20.10
N ARG A 9 16.60 -5.07 -20.78
CA ARG A 9 16.62 -3.66 -20.33
C ARG A 9 15.81 -3.49 -19.05
N ASN A 10 16.51 -3.36 -17.92
CA ASN A 10 15.96 -2.78 -16.70
C ASN A 10 15.88 -1.25 -16.85
N ASP A 11 14.78 -0.75 -17.44
CA ASP A 11 14.52 0.69 -17.56
C ASP A 11 13.99 1.24 -16.22
N SER A 12 14.92 1.51 -15.31
CA SER A 12 14.68 2.38 -14.17
C SER A 12 14.75 3.82 -14.65
N THR A 13 13.63 4.44 -15.09
CA THR A 13 13.33 5.90 -14.99
C THR A 13 12.18 6.32 -15.91
N SER A 14 10.95 5.91 -15.60
CA SER A 14 9.78 6.68 -16.03
C SER A 14 9.54 7.84 -15.06
N THR A 15 10.27 8.94 -15.21
CA THR A 15 9.87 10.24 -14.63
C THR A 15 8.65 10.74 -15.40
N PRO A 16 7.45 10.84 -14.79
CA PRO A 16 6.32 11.41 -15.50
C PRO A 16 6.49 12.94 -15.54
N THR A 17 6.72 13.48 -16.74
CA THR A 17 6.60 14.91 -17.03
C THR A 17 5.13 15.31 -16.88
N ILE A 18 4.75 15.86 -15.73
CA ILE A 18 3.36 16.26 -15.47
C ILE A 18 3.21 17.76 -15.62
N ASN A 19 2.50 18.12 -16.70
CA ASN A 19 1.97 19.43 -17.00
C ASN A 19 1.10 19.93 -15.82
N SER A 20 1.36 21.15 -15.39
CA SER A 20 0.95 21.77 -14.12
C SER A 20 -0.50 22.29 -14.11
N ARG A 21 -1.48 21.47 -14.49
CA ARG A 21 -2.91 21.75 -14.28
C ARG A 21 -3.57 20.65 -13.43
N SER A 22 -3.47 20.84 -12.11
CA SER A 22 -4.34 20.33 -11.03
C SER A 22 -5.04 18.97 -11.21
N VAL A 23 -4.32 17.94 -11.65
CA VAL A 23 -4.74 16.58 -11.30
C VAL A 23 -4.39 16.42 -9.83
N ARG A 24 -5.39 16.33 -8.93
CA ARG A 24 -5.20 15.80 -7.57
C ARG A 24 -4.66 14.38 -7.71
N GLN A 25 -3.36 14.25 -7.96
CA GLN A 25 -2.71 12.96 -8.04
C GLN A 25 -2.99 12.29 -6.71
N ARG A 26 -3.77 11.20 -6.76
CA ARG A 26 -3.93 10.35 -5.58
C ARG A 26 -2.53 9.86 -5.28
N ILE A 27 -1.93 10.44 -4.26
CA ILE A 27 -0.66 10.01 -3.70
C ILE A 27 -0.90 8.59 -3.18
N THR A 28 -0.71 7.61 -4.06
CA THR A 28 -0.87 6.19 -3.77
C THR A 28 0.47 5.66 -3.27
N SER A 29 0.43 4.79 -2.27
CA SER A 29 1.65 4.19 -1.74
C SER A 29 2.30 3.32 -2.83
N PRO A 30 3.61 3.47 -3.10
CA PRO A 30 4.33 2.60 -4.03
C PRO A 30 4.42 1.15 -3.52
N VAL A 31 4.20 0.92 -2.23
CA VAL A 31 4.16 -0.41 -1.64
C VAL A 31 2.85 -1.08 -2.01
N VAL A 32 2.91 -2.23 -2.69
CA VAL A 32 1.74 -3.05 -3.04
C VAL A 32 1.58 -4.19 -2.04
N CYS A 33 0.34 -4.47 -1.65
CA CYS A 33 0.01 -5.58 -0.76
C CYS A 33 0.19 -6.92 -1.46
N LYS A 34 1.08 -7.76 -0.94
CA LYS A 34 1.37 -9.10 -1.50
C LYS A 34 0.19 -10.07 -1.39
N VAL A 35 -0.76 -9.81 -0.49
CA VAL A 35 -1.95 -10.66 -0.26
C VAL A 35 -3.07 -10.38 -1.26
N CYS A 36 -3.27 -9.11 -1.64
CA CYS A 36 -4.47 -8.70 -2.38
C CYS A 36 -4.24 -7.72 -3.53
N GLY A 37 -2.99 -7.40 -3.84
CA GLY A 37 -2.59 -6.54 -4.96
C GLY A 37 -2.95 -5.05 -4.84
N SER A 38 -3.58 -4.61 -3.74
CA SER A 38 -3.91 -3.20 -3.53
C SER A 38 -2.70 -2.39 -3.04
N SER A 39 -2.67 -1.08 -3.33
CA SER A 39 -1.73 -0.16 -2.69
C SER A 39 -1.84 -0.25 -1.16
N ALA A 40 -0.71 -0.49 -0.50
CA ALA A 40 -0.59 -0.55 0.94
C ALA A 40 -0.61 0.87 1.52
N GLN A 41 -1.81 1.35 1.82
CA GLN A 41 -2.02 2.60 2.55
C GLN A 41 -2.00 2.34 4.06
N TYR A 42 -1.52 3.33 4.83
CA TYR A 42 -1.43 3.27 6.29
C TYR A 42 -2.79 2.99 6.97
N SER A 43 -3.90 3.39 6.36
CA SER A 43 -5.26 3.14 6.83
C SER A 43 -5.61 1.64 6.99
N TYR A 44 -4.96 0.76 6.22
CA TYR A 44 -5.23 -0.69 6.25
C TYR A 44 -4.50 -1.44 7.38
N TYR A 45 -3.59 -0.79 8.11
CA TYR A 45 -2.79 -1.40 9.18
C TYR A 45 -3.34 -1.07 10.57
N GLY A 46 -4.67 -1.12 10.73
CA GLY A 46 -5.32 -0.93 12.04
C GLY A 46 -5.39 0.52 12.53
N ALA A 47 -4.90 1.50 11.77
CA ALA A 47 -4.87 2.89 12.21
C ALA A 47 -6.25 3.60 12.20
N ILE A 48 -7.28 2.99 11.59
CA ILE A 48 -8.61 3.58 11.41
C ILE A 48 -9.74 2.55 11.56
N VAL A 49 -9.49 1.27 11.23
CA VAL A 49 -10.55 0.26 11.10
C VAL A 49 -10.48 -0.75 12.24
N PRO A 50 -11.62 -1.15 12.85
CA PRO A 50 -11.64 -2.18 13.89
C PRO A 50 -11.09 -3.52 13.38
N LEU A 51 -10.15 -4.10 14.13
CA LEU A 51 -9.38 -5.29 13.78
C LEU A 51 -9.96 -6.60 14.34
N LYS A 52 -11.28 -6.70 14.52
CA LYS A 52 -11.92 -7.94 14.98
C LYS A 52 -12.52 -8.71 13.81
N CYS A 53 -12.18 -9.99 13.67
CA CYS A 53 -12.85 -10.88 12.73
C CYS A 53 -14.24 -11.25 13.24
N LYS A 54 -15.19 -11.43 12.33
CA LYS A 54 -16.56 -11.88 12.63
C LYS A 54 -16.80 -13.37 12.35
N SER A 55 -15.81 -14.05 11.76
CA SER A 55 -15.99 -15.37 11.13
C SER A 55 -14.91 -16.38 11.54
N GLY A 56 -14.19 -16.13 12.65
CA GLY A 56 -13.23 -17.09 13.21
C GLY A 56 -11.79 -16.98 12.67
N ASP A 57 -11.32 -15.76 12.39
CA ASP A 57 -9.90 -15.43 12.10
C ASP A 57 -9.20 -16.14 10.90
N HIS A 58 -9.89 -17.02 10.18
CA HIS A 58 -9.34 -17.78 9.03
C HIS A 58 -9.89 -17.35 7.66
N CYS A 59 -10.40 -16.11 7.53
CA CYS A 59 -10.99 -15.66 6.27
C CYS A 59 -10.01 -15.74 5.09
N GLU A 60 -10.46 -16.30 3.97
CA GLU A 60 -9.77 -16.17 2.69
C GLU A 60 -9.76 -14.70 2.24
N ILE A 61 -8.61 -14.19 1.75
CA ILE A 61 -8.48 -12.80 1.35
C ILE A 61 -8.11 -12.75 -0.13
N ASN A 62 -8.92 -12.07 -0.92
CA ASN A 62 -8.78 -11.84 -2.34
C ASN A 62 -9.17 -10.39 -2.71
N VAL A 63 -9.10 -10.09 -4.01
CA VAL A 63 -9.39 -8.75 -4.58
C VAL A 63 -10.78 -8.22 -4.23
N TYR A 64 -11.76 -9.11 -4.04
CA TYR A 64 -13.17 -8.80 -3.84
C TYR A 64 -13.54 -8.71 -2.36
N ASN A 65 -13.02 -9.61 -1.53
CA ASN A 65 -13.40 -9.74 -0.12
C ASN A 65 -12.41 -9.08 0.88
N ARG A 66 -11.27 -8.54 0.41
CA ARG A 66 -10.25 -7.84 1.24
C ARG A 66 -10.76 -6.65 2.08
N ARG A 67 -11.99 -6.18 1.85
CA ARG A 67 -12.63 -5.12 2.67
C ARG A 67 -13.56 -5.69 3.74
N ILE A 68 -13.97 -6.95 3.61
CA ILE A 68 -14.93 -7.61 4.50
C ILE A 68 -14.30 -7.90 5.86
N CYS A 69 -13.10 -8.48 5.87
CA CYS A 69 -12.37 -8.78 7.09
C CYS A 69 -11.01 -8.06 7.15
N PRO A 70 -10.96 -6.82 7.68
CA PRO A 70 -9.72 -6.08 7.84
C PRO A 70 -8.74 -6.77 8.80
N SER A 71 -9.26 -7.51 9.79
CA SER A 71 -8.47 -8.29 10.74
C SER A 71 -7.64 -9.39 10.05
N CYS A 72 -8.30 -10.34 9.37
CA CYS A 72 -7.61 -11.43 8.67
C CYS A 72 -6.73 -10.91 7.53
N ARG A 73 -7.14 -9.82 6.87
CA ARG A 73 -6.28 -9.16 5.87
C ARG A 73 -4.98 -8.68 6.49
N LEU A 74 -5.05 -7.99 7.63
CA LEU A 74 -3.87 -7.47 8.30
C LEU A 74 -2.96 -8.62 8.77
N ALA A 75 -3.52 -9.66 9.37
CA ALA A 75 -2.78 -10.85 9.78
C ALA A 75 -2.02 -11.48 8.61
N LYS A 76 -2.68 -11.63 7.45
CA LYS A 76 -2.03 -12.15 6.24
C LYS A 76 -0.96 -11.22 5.68
N CYS A 77 -1.16 -9.89 5.74
CA CYS A 77 -0.12 -8.94 5.35
C CYS A 77 1.15 -9.15 6.17
N PHE A 78 1.04 -9.25 7.51
CA PHE A 78 2.17 -9.53 8.38
C PHE A 78 2.79 -10.91 8.13
N ALA A 79 1.98 -11.94 7.96
CA ALA A 79 2.46 -13.29 7.63
C ALA A 79 3.23 -13.33 6.30
N SER A 80 2.89 -12.47 5.33
CA SER A 80 3.62 -12.32 4.07
C SER A 80 4.90 -11.47 4.17
N GLY A 81 5.30 -11.08 5.38
CA GLY A 81 6.49 -10.28 5.66
C GLY A 81 6.34 -8.79 5.39
N MET A 82 5.10 -8.28 5.24
CA MET A 82 4.90 -6.83 5.17
C MET A 82 5.00 -6.24 6.58
N THR A 83 5.88 -5.27 6.78
CA THR A 83 6.04 -4.59 8.09
C THR A 83 5.43 -3.21 8.05
N VAL A 84 4.96 -2.70 9.20
CA VAL A 84 4.38 -1.34 9.31
C VAL A 84 5.37 -0.28 8.78
N GLU A 85 6.66 -0.50 8.97
CA GLU A 85 7.73 0.40 8.52
C GLU A 85 7.84 0.49 6.99
N MET A 86 7.59 -0.61 6.26
CA MET A 86 7.49 -0.54 4.79
C MET A 86 6.39 0.42 4.32
N ILE A 87 5.25 0.47 5.04
CA ILE A 87 4.17 1.39 4.71
C ILE A 87 4.50 2.80 5.18
N ARG A 88 5.03 2.98 6.40
CA ARG A 88 5.35 4.30 6.96
C ARG A 88 6.43 5.04 6.17
N SER A 89 7.47 4.34 5.74
CA SER A 89 8.59 4.91 4.98
C SER A 89 8.20 5.44 3.59
N SER A 90 7.02 5.09 3.09
CA SER A 90 6.57 5.61 1.81
C SER A 90 6.28 7.11 1.92
N ARG A 91 6.90 7.91 1.05
CA ARG A 91 6.71 9.39 0.99
C ARG A 91 5.23 9.76 0.92
N ALA A 92 4.45 8.92 0.26
CA ALA A 92 2.99 8.98 0.21
C ALA A 92 2.33 8.92 1.59
N ASN A 93 2.69 7.94 2.40
CA ASN A 93 2.14 7.76 3.74
C ASN A 93 2.71 8.78 4.75
N GLN A 94 3.96 9.21 4.59
CA GLN A 94 4.56 10.24 5.45
C GLN A 94 3.80 11.57 5.38
N THR A 95 3.34 11.99 4.20
CA THR A 95 2.52 13.21 4.07
C THR A 95 1.18 13.09 4.80
N MET A 96 0.55 11.91 4.78
CA MET A 96 -0.71 11.66 5.48
C MET A 96 -0.51 11.65 7.01
N ILE A 97 0.58 11.05 7.48
CA ILE A 97 0.97 11.04 8.90
C ILE A 97 1.21 12.48 9.38
N ASN A 98 1.97 13.28 8.62
CA ASN A 98 2.27 14.67 8.98
C ASN A 98 1.00 15.54 8.99
N ARG A 99 0.06 15.32 8.06
CA ARG A 99 -1.26 16.00 8.08
C ARG A 99 -2.07 15.65 9.32
N LYS A 100 -2.11 14.38 9.74
CA LYS A 100 -2.77 13.97 10.99
C LYS A 100 -2.10 14.60 12.22
N LYS A 101 -0.76 14.62 12.27
CA LYS A 101 -0.02 15.31 13.35
C LYS A 101 -0.40 16.79 13.43
N LYS A 102 -0.40 17.50 12.30
CA LYS A 102 -0.82 18.92 12.24
C LYS A 102 -2.24 19.12 12.74
N ALA A 103 -3.19 18.28 12.32
CA ALA A 103 -4.57 18.35 12.79
C ALA A 103 -4.71 18.10 14.30
N ALA A 104 -3.90 17.19 14.87
CA ALA A 104 -3.91 16.90 16.31
C ALA A 104 -3.21 17.96 17.17
N SER A 105 -2.24 18.71 16.62
CA SER A 105 -1.51 19.77 17.32
C SER A 105 -2.14 21.16 17.21
N THR A 106 -3.32 21.28 16.58
CA THR A 106 -4.08 22.54 16.51
C THR A 106 -5.31 22.52 17.44
N ALA A 107 -5.31 21.62 18.43
CA ALA A 107 -6.34 21.47 19.44
C ALA A 107 -5.79 21.80 20.83
#